data_AF-A0A1B2LZ34-F1
#
_entry.id   AF-A0A1B2LZ34-F1
#
_cell.length_a   1.000
_cell.length_b   1.000
_cell.length_c   1.000
_cell.angle_alpha   90.00
_cell.angle_beta   90.00
_cell.angle_gamma   90.00
#
_symmetry.space_group_name_H-M   'P 1'
#
loop_
_entity.id
_entity.type
_entity.pdbx_description
1 polymer ?
#
loop_
_entity_poly.entity_id
_entity_poly.type
_entity_poly.pdbx_seq_one_letter_code
_entity_poly.pdbx_strand_id
1 'polypeptide(L)'
;MKTLPANIAQPFFVWMENGGYEAQIKMDCVVMKKGRAVAKVFYGKEEQPRYVINDHCAERLDLFLRQYLKNGKGFIGELKAKAEFQTKRNMQKVRELGYLGVAA
;
A
#
# COMPACT_ATOMS: atom_id res chain seq x y z
N MET A 1 -9.97 -14.71 11.52
CA MET A 1 -9.26 -13.45 11.22
C MET A 1 -9.06 -13.35 9.72
N LYS A 2 -9.25 -12.16 9.13
CA LYS A 2 -9.06 -11.93 7.68
C LYS A 2 -7.60 -11.52 7.43
N THR A 3 -7.04 -11.91 6.29
CA THR A 3 -5.61 -11.72 6.00
C THR A 3 -5.35 -11.20 4.59
N LEU A 4 -4.33 -10.36 4.44
CA LEU A 4 -3.79 -9.88 3.17
C LEU A 4 -2.50 -10.64 2.83
N PRO A 5 -2.43 -11.40 1.73
CA PRO A 5 -1.19 -12.03 1.28
C PRO A 5 -0.12 -11.00 0.90
N ALA A 6 1.12 -11.21 1.32
CA ALA A 6 2.20 -10.24 1.13
C ALA A 6 2.53 -9.97 -0.35
N ASN A 7 2.43 -10.99 -1.20
CA ASN A 7 2.72 -10.88 -2.64
C ASN A 7 1.77 -9.94 -3.40
N ILE A 8 0.61 -9.61 -2.84
CA ILE A 8 -0.35 -8.65 -3.41
C ILE A 8 -0.52 -7.39 -2.57
N ALA A 9 0.19 -7.28 -1.44
CA ALA A 9 0.04 -6.15 -0.52
C ALA A 9 0.44 -4.82 -1.17
N GLN A 10 1.59 -4.77 -1.85
CA GLN A 10 2.04 -3.55 -2.54
C GLN A 10 1.06 -3.11 -3.65
N PRO A 11 0.66 -3.95 -4.62
CA PRO A 11 -0.38 -3.58 -5.59
C PRO A 11 -1.69 -3.12 -4.95
N PHE A 12 -2.11 -3.80 -3.87
CA PHE A 12 -3.31 -3.44 -3.13
C PHE A 12 -3.22 -2.05 -2.49
N PHE A 13 -2.07 -1.68 -1.91
CA PHE A 13 -1.86 -0.35 -1.36
C PHE A 13 -1.92 0.74 -2.43
N VAL A 14 -1.27 0.53 -3.58
CA VAL A 14 -1.35 1.49 -4.69
C VAL A 14 -2.79 1.61 -5.20
N TRP A 15 -3.53 0.50 -5.28
CA TRP A 15 -4.94 0.54 -5.66
C TRP A 15 -5.80 1.31 -4.65
N MET A 16 -5.55 1.13 -3.36
CA MET A 16 -6.21 1.89 -2.29
C MET A 16 -5.90 3.39 -2.41
N GLU A 17 -4.64 3.76 -2.63
CA GLU A 17 -4.22 5.15 -2.85
C GLU A 17 -4.88 5.76 -4.10
N ASN A 18 -4.94 5.03 -5.21
CA ASN A 18 -5.68 5.45 -6.41
C ASN A 18 -7.17 5.65 -6.12
N GLY A 19 -7.71 4.88 -5.17
CA GLY A 19 -9.06 5.04 -4.65
C GLY A 19 -9.26 6.22 -3.71
N GLY A 20 -8.22 7.03 -3.46
CA GLY A 20 -8.24 8.21 -2.59
C GLY A 20 -8.02 7.90 -1.11
N TYR A 21 -7.39 6.77 -0.78
CA TYR A 21 -6.94 6.51 0.58
C TYR A 21 -5.55 7.09 0.82
N GLU A 22 -5.34 7.68 1.99
CA GLU A 22 -4.03 8.17 2.42
C GLU A 22 -3.42 7.21 3.43
N ALA A 23 -2.20 6.73 3.14
CA ALA A 23 -1.47 5.82 4.00
C ALA A 23 -0.66 6.56 5.07
N GLN A 24 -0.69 6.02 6.29
CA GLN A 24 0.14 6.44 7.42
C GLN A 24 0.76 5.20 8.06
N ILE A 25 2.07 5.20 8.18
CA ILE A 25 2.81 4.14 8.86
C ILE A 25 2.79 4.42 10.37
N LYS A 26 2.43 3.41 11.16
CA LYS A 26 2.50 3.42 12.63
C LYS A 26 3.38 2.27 13.10
N MET A 27 3.72 2.24 14.39
CA MET A 27 4.68 1.27 14.94
C MET A 27 4.38 -0.20 14.58
N ASP A 28 3.11 -0.59 14.56
CA ASP A 28 2.64 -1.99 14.40
C ASP A 28 1.66 -2.18 13.23
N CYS A 29 1.34 -1.11 12.49
CA CYS A 29 0.37 -1.18 11.41
C CYS A 29 0.51 -0.05 10.39
N VAL A 30 0.08 -0.36 9.16
CA VAL A 30 -0.25 0.66 8.16
C VAL A 30 -1.73 1.01 8.32
N VAL A 31 -2.02 2.31 8.47
CA VAL A 31 -3.38 2.84 8.53
C VAL A 31 -3.66 3.60 7.24
N MET A 32 -4.70 3.20 6.52
CA MET A 32 -5.16 3.89 5.31
C MET A 32 -6.52 4.54 5.56
N LYS A 33 -6.63 5.86 5.34
CA LYS A 33 -7.85 6.62 5.64
C LYS A 33 -8.46 7.23 4.38
N LYS A 34 -9.79 7.25 4.31
CA LYS A 34 -10.57 8.01 3.32
C LYS A 34 -11.81 8.58 4.00
N GLY A 35 -11.81 9.87 4.32
CA GLY A 35 -12.85 10.48 5.14
C GLY A 35 -12.95 9.78 6.50
N ARG A 36 -14.13 9.23 6.83
CA ARG A 36 -14.36 8.46 8.08
C ARG A 36 -13.93 6.99 7.98
N ALA A 37 -13.64 6.48 6.78
CA ALA A 37 -13.27 5.09 6.57
C ALA A 37 -11.80 4.84 6.97
N VAL A 38 -11.56 3.74 7.69
CA VAL A 38 -10.24 3.38 8.21
C VAL A 38 -9.93 1.92 7.91
N ALA A 39 -8.98 1.67 7.00
CA ALA A 39 -8.38 0.37 6.77
C ALA A 39 -7.09 0.24 7.58
N LYS A 40 -6.86 -0.94 8.19
CA LYS A 40 -5.64 -1.23 8.93
C LYS A 40 -5.04 -2.55 8.46
N VAL A 41 -3.73 -2.54 8.25
CA VAL A 41 -2.91 -3.72 7.99
C VAL A 41 -1.86 -3.82 9.06
N PHE A 42 -1.93 -4.85 9.89
CA PHE A 42 -1.03 -5.07 11.01
C PHE A 42 0.18 -5.90 10.56
N TYR A 43 1.37 -5.51 11.02
CA TYR A 43 2.61 -6.20 10.72
C TYR A 43 3.46 -6.36 11.99
N GLY A 44 4.24 -7.44 12.02
CA GLY A 44 5.21 -7.69 13.08
C GLY A 44 6.58 -7.09 12.76
N LYS A 45 7.58 -7.39 13.60
CA LYS A 45 8.98 -7.01 13.33
C LYS A 45 9.56 -7.68 12.08
N GLU A 46 9.04 -8.84 11.73
CA GLU A 46 9.48 -9.64 10.58
C GLU A 46 8.45 -9.62 9.46
N GLU A 47 8.94 -9.79 8.23
CA GLU A 47 8.08 -9.94 7.06
C GLU A 47 7.27 -11.23 7.18
N GLN A 48 5.95 -11.13 6.99
CA GLN A 48 5.05 -12.27 7.11
C GLN A 48 4.45 -12.61 5.74
N PRO A 49 4.19 -13.90 5.44
CA PRO A 49 3.56 -14.29 4.18
C PRO A 49 2.12 -13.73 4.06
N ARG A 50 1.51 -13.40 5.20
CA ARG A 50 0.16 -12.84 5.31
C ARG A 50 0.13 -11.82 6.43
N TYR A 51 -0.53 -10.69 6.19
CA TYR A 51 -0.76 -9.63 7.17
C TYR A 51 -2.18 -9.69 7.70
N VAL A 52 -2.36 -9.44 9.00
CA VAL A 52 -3.70 -9.35 9.61
C VAL A 52 -4.33 -8.02 9.19
N ILE A 53 -5.62 -8.04 8.86
CA ILE A 53 -6.36 -6.85 8.41
C ILE A 53 -7.68 -6.69 9.16
N ASN A 54 -8.14 -5.44 9.32
CA ASN A 54 -9.47 -5.16 9.87
C ASN A 54 -10.59 -5.40 8.84
N ASP A 55 -11.85 -5.40 9.29
CA ASP A 55 -13.00 -5.74 8.45
C ASP A 55 -13.14 -4.82 7.24
N HIS A 56 -13.01 -3.50 7.44
CA HIS A 56 -13.06 -2.53 6.35
C HIS A 56 -11.97 -2.79 5.31
N CYS A 57 -10.74 -3.06 5.73
CA CYS A 57 -9.65 -3.39 4.81
C CYS A 57 -9.94 -4.68 4.03
N ALA A 58 -10.59 -5.68 4.66
CA ALA A 58 -10.94 -6.91 4.00
C ALA A 58 -12.06 -6.76 2.95
N GLU A 59 -13.04 -5.89 3.19
CA GLU A 59 -14.05 -5.54 2.17
C GLU A 59 -13.40 -4.87 0.96
N ARG A 60 -12.41 -4.00 1.21
CA ARG A 60 -11.63 -3.39 0.13
C ARG A 60 -10.78 -4.42 -0.62
N LEU A 61 -10.22 -5.40 0.09
CA LEU A 61 -9.48 -6.51 -0.50
C LEU A 61 -10.38 -7.36 -1.42
N ASP A 62 -11.61 -7.66 -1.01
CA ASP A 62 -12.57 -8.38 -1.87
C ASP A 62 -12.85 -7.63 -3.18
N LEU A 63 -13.08 -6.32 -3.09
CA LEU A 63 -13.28 -5.47 -4.28
C LEU A 63 -12.07 -5.45 -5.19
N PHE A 64 -10.87 -5.35 -4.62
CA PHE A 64 -9.62 -5.41 -5.36
C PHE A 64 -9.47 -6.76 -6.09
N LEU A 65 -9.72 -7.87 -5.40
CA LEU A 65 -9.64 -9.21 -5.99
C LEU A 65 -10.66 -9.40 -7.12
N ARG A 66 -11.88 -8.89 -6.98
CA ARG A 66 -12.89 -8.90 -8.06
C ARG A 66 -12.42 -8.13 -9.28
N GLN A 67 -11.82 -6.95 -9.09
CA GLN A 67 -11.26 -6.19 -10.21
C GLN A 67 -10.08 -6.91 -10.86
N TYR A 68 -9.23 -7.54 -10.07
CA TYR A 68 -8.15 -8.36 -10.59
C TYR A 68 -8.67 -9.54 -11.42
N LEU A 69 -9.66 -10.28 -10.93
CA LEU A 69 -10.25 -11.40 -11.67
C LEU A 69 -10.92 -10.94 -12.98
N LYS A 70 -11.49 -9.73 -13.00
CA LYS A 70 -12.10 -9.13 -14.19
C LYS A 70 -11.08 -8.66 -15.23
N ASN A 71 -10.01 -8.01 -14.79
CA ASN A 71 -9.04 -7.34 -15.68
C ASN A 71 -7.78 -8.17 -15.96
N GLY A 72 -7.58 -9.26 -15.23
CA GLY A 72 -6.46 -10.19 -15.39
C GLY A 72 -5.11 -9.65 -14.92
N LYS A 73 -4.04 -10.28 -15.40
CA LYS A 73 -2.66 -10.02 -14.95
C LYS A 73 -2.16 -8.60 -15.27
N GLY A 74 -2.66 -7.97 -16.34
CA GLY A 74 -2.28 -6.61 -16.74
C GLY A 74 -2.55 -5.59 -15.64
N PHE A 75 -3.68 -5.72 -14.93
CA PHE A 75 -4.06 -4.85 -13.82
C PHE A 75 -3.01 -4.81 -12.69
N ILE A 76 -2.46 -5.97 -12.30
CA ILE A 76 -1.40 -6.02 -11.28
C ILE A 76 -0.10 -5.43 -11.83
N GLY A 77 0.20 -5.67 -13.11
CA GLY A 77 1.37 -5.10 -13.78
C GLY A 77 1.37 -3.56 -13.74
N GLU A 78 0.24 -2.95 -14.08
CA GLU A 78 0.06 -1.49 -14.03
C GLU A 78 0.25 -0.93 -12.62
N LEU A 79 -0.33 -1.57 -11.61
CA LEU A 79 -0.19 -1.15 -10.22
C LEU A 79 1.26 -1.27 -9.73
N LYS A 80 1.98 -2.33 -10.14
CA LYS A 80 3.41 -2.50 -9.82
C LYS A 80 4.26 -1.44 -10.49
N ALA A 81 4.06 -1.18 -11.79
CA ALA A 81 4.79 -0.14 -12.51
C ALA A 81 4.59 1.24 -11.86
N LYS A 82 3.36 1.53 -11.40
CA LYS A 82 3.06 2.77 -10.66
C LYS A 82 3.76 2.81 -9.30
N ALA A 83 3.78 1.71 -8.56
CA ALA A 83 4.50 1.60 -7.28
C ALA A 83 6.00 1.89 -7.45
N GLU A 84 6.62 1.32 -8.48
CA GLU A 84 8.03 1.54 -8.80
C GLU A 84 8.32 2.99 -9.16
N PHE A 85 7.45 3.61 -9.96
CA PHE A 85 7.57 5.02 -10.33
C PHE A 85 7.46 5.94 -9.10
N GLN A 86 6.49 5.71 -8.20
CA GLN A 86 6.34 6.45 -6.96
C GLN A 86 7.59 6.30 -6.07
N THR A 87 8.11 5.08 -5.94
CA THR A 87 9.30 4.77 -5.14
C THR A 87 10.52 5.51 -5.68
N LYS A 88 10.78 5.45 -6.99
CA LYS A 88 11.88 6.17 -7.64
C LYS A 88 11.78 7.68 -7.44
N ARG A 89 10.58 8.25 -7.61
CA ARG A 89 10.34 9.68 -7.38
C ARG A 89 10.58 10.09 -5.93
N ASN A 90 10.13 9.28 -4.97
CA ASN A 90 10.33 9.55 -3.55
C ASN A 90 11.82 9.44 -3.18
N MET A 91 12.56 8.47 -3.72
CA MET A 91 14.01 8.36 -3.54
C MET A 91 14.76 9.57 -4.11
N GLN A 92 14.36 10.07 -5.28
CA GLN A 92 14.96 11.26 -5.85
C GLN A 92 14.74 12.49 -4.95
N LYS A 93 13.52 12.69 -4.45
CA LYS A 93 13.22 13.77 -3.48
C LYS A 93 14.04 13.66 -2.19
N VAL A 94 14.20 12.44 -1.65
CA VAL A 94 15.03 12.22 -0.45
C VAL A 94 16.49 12.57 -0.72
N ARG A 95 17.03 12.22 -1.89
CA ARG A 95 18.39 12.62 -2.28
C ARG A 95 18.52 14.14 -2.36
N GLU A 96 17.61 14.82 -3.06
CA GLU A 96 17.61 16.28 -3.20
C GLU A 96 17.52 17.00 -1.83
N LEU A 97 16.66 16.53 -0.92
CA LEU A 97 16.56 17.04 0.45
C LEU A 97 17.81 16.72 1.29
N GLY A 98 18.41 15.55 1.08
CA GLY A 98 19.67 15.16 1.73
C GLY A 98 20.82 16.10 1.35
N TYR A 99 20.90 16.55 0.09
CA TYR A 99 21.91 17.54 -0.34
C TYR A 99 21.69 18.92 0.27
N LEU A 100 20.45 19.32 0.53
CA LEU A 100 20.13 20.60 1.20
C LEU A 100 20.45 20.60 2.71
N GLY A 101 20.58 19.42 3.33
CA GLY A 101 20.89 19.26 4.76
C GLY A 101 22.38 19.27 5.12
N VAL A 102 23.30 19.26 4.15
CA VAL A 102 24.76 19.27 4.38
C VAL A 102 25.38 20.65 4.13
N ALA A 103 24.57 21.66 3.83
CA ALA A 103 25.02 23.01 3.49
C ALA A 103 24.74 24.05 4.59
N ALA A 104 24.58 23.63 5.85
CA ALA A 104 24.37 24.51 7.00
C ALA A 104 25.56 24.45 7.97
#